data_AF-A0A3B9TT25-F1
#
_entry.id   AF-A0A3B9TT25-F1
#
_cell.length_a   1.000
_cell.length_b   1.000
_cell.length_c   1.000
_cell.angle_alpha   90.00
_cell.angle_beta   90.00
_cell.angle_gamma   90.00
#
_symmetry.space_group_name_H-M   'P 1'
#
loop_
_entity.id
_entity.type
_entity.pdbx_description
1 polymer ?
#
loop_
_entity_poly.entity_id
_entity_poly.type
_entity_poly.pdbx_seq_one_letter_code
_entity_poly.pdbx_strand_id
1 'polypeptide(L)'
;EEEKTIEAGSVLTMGQLMLITKNAPLDIWVRDLDVLEALEGKAYLAEDVIIGDETVALRDQLVTRDVAEKIRSLNVHQVKVWRTPETVTIPDAMQKMLIDKVWGRPLSKALDADGNEVRDISHLVDGRVVRGLVEGDITAIDIEGQILSRDTILHDVLTEVAYGKVLLEDVADRKMNLVATSGKEINHQVLDAIVAADPSELVVRPISTHSETRSLIHRVSFVRRLREEPVWKPVVHGITKAALATDSFLSAASFQQTAQVLAGAAVRGDFDDLKGLKENVIIGHLIPAGTGAEEYRKVEVIAVEEVEKPEKFSVESTVDF
;
A
#
# COMPACT_ATOMS: atom_id res chain seq x y z
N GLU A 1 -4.67 -9.24 50.41
CA GLU A 1 -4.82 -9.92 49.11
C GLU A 1 -3.59 -9.55 48.30
N GLU A 2 -2.78 -10.52 47.90
CA GLU A 2 -1.60 -10.28 47.08
C GLU A 2 -2.04 -9.58 45.78
N GLU A 3 -1.60 -8.33 45.59
CA GLU A 3 -1.73 -7.65 44.30
C GLU A 3 -0.98 -8.50 43.28
N LYS A 4 -1.73 -9.23 42.44
CA LYS A 4 -1.16 -9.95 41.30
C LYS A 4 -0.59 -8.94 40.32
N THR A 5 0.66 -8.56 40.51
CA THR A 5 1.40 -7.69 39.58
C THR A 5 1.72 -8.48 38.32
N ILE A 6 1.38 -7.93 37.16
CA ILE A 6 1.76 -8.50 35.86
C ILE A 6 3.10 -7.89 35.47
N GLU A 7 4.12 -8.72 35.26
CA GLU A 7 5.42 -8.24 34.82
C GLU A 7 5.38 -7.73 33.37
N ALA A 8 6.09 -6.63 33.12
CA ALA A 8 6.21 -6.05 31.79
C ALA A 8 6.86 -7.05 30.81
N GLY A 9 6.30 -7.16 29.61
CA GLY A 9 6.79 -8.07 28.56
C GLY A 9 6.19 -9.48 28.59
N SER A 10 5.32 -9.79 29.55
CA SER A 10 4.55 -11.04 29.55
C SER A 10 3.43 -11.03 28.49
N VAL A 11 3.15 -12.21 27.91
CA VAL A 11 2.04 -12.40 26.96
C VAL A 11 0.72 -12.31 27.72
N LEU A 12 -0.17 -11.42 27.30
CA LEU A 12 -1.45 -11.18 27.97
C LEU A 12 -2.40 -12.36 27.75
N THR A 13 -2.63 -13.14 28.80
CA THR A 13 -3.65 -14.19 28.83
C THR A 13 -5.03 -13.65 29.23
N MET A 14 -6.10 -14.40 28.94
CA MET A 14 -7.47 -14.04 29.34
C MET A 14 -7.58 -13.79 30.86
N GLY A 15 -6.88 -14.58 31.68
CA GLY A 15 -6.86 -14.40 33.14
C GLY A 15 -6.19 -13.10 33.59
N GLN A 16 -5.14 -12.66 32.89
CA GLN A 16 -4.45 -11.39 33.15
C GLN A 16 -5.28 -10.19 32.67
N LEU A 17 -5.96 -10.30 31.51
CA LEU A 17 -6.89 -9.28 31.03
C LEU A 17 -8.04 -9.06 32.01
N MET A 18 -8.59 -10.12 32.60
CA MET A 18 -9.61 -10.02 33.66
C MET A 18 -9.10 -9.32 34.93
N LEU A 19 -7.80 -9.43 35.21
CA LEU A 19 -7.18 -8.75 36.36
C LEU A 19 -6.98 -7.25 36.08
N ILE A 20 -6.51 -6.91 34.87
CA ILE A 20 -6.32 -5.52 34.41
C ILE A 20 -7.68 -4.79 34.37
N THR A 21 -8.72 -5.46 33.89
CA THR A 21 -10.07 -4.87 33.72
C THR A 21 -10.88 -4.77 35.02
N LYS A 22 -10.39 -5.37 36.12
CA LYS A 22 -11.05 -5.35 37.45
C LYS A 22 -11.12 -3.93 38.03
N ASN A 23 -10.10 -3.12 37.79
CA ASN A 23 -10.00 -1.75 38.28
C ASN A 23 -10.54 -0.74 37.25
N ALA A 24 -10.40 0.56 37.55
CA ALA A 24 -10.74 1.63 36.63
C ALA A 24 -9.98 1.47 35.29
N PRO A 25 -10.54 1.95 34.16
CA PRO A 25 -9.83 1.96 32.88
C PRO A 25 -8.48 2.66 33.04
N LEU A 26 -7.43 1.86 32.90
CA LEU A 26 -6.04 2.32 32.90
C LEU A 26 -5.52 2.15 31.49
N ASP A 27 -4.81 3.16 31.01
CA ASP A 27 -4.14 3.07 29.73
C ASP A 27 -2.93 2.14 29.86
N ILE A 28 -2.89 1.13 29.01
CA ILE A 28 -1.80 0.16 28.96
C ILE A 28 -1.14 0.21 27.58
N TRP A 29 0.16 -0.06 27.55
CA TRP A 29 0.89 -0.25 26.31
C TRP A 29 0.89 -1.73 25.97
N VAL A 30 0.35 -2.08 24.81
CA VAL A 30 0.27 -3.45 24.32
C VAL A 30 1.07 -3.54 23.04
N ARG A 31 1.93 -4.55 22.96
CA ARG A 31 2.64 -4.89 21.73
C ARG A 31 1.78 -5.80 20.88
N ASP A 32 1.64 -5.45 19.62
CA ASP A 32 1.07 -6.32 18.60
C ASP A 32 2.18 -7.26 18.09
N LEU A 33 2.10 -8.54 18.50
CA LEU A 33 3.05 -9.57 18.07
C LEU A 33 2.77 -10.02 16.64
N ASP A 34 1.51 -10.00 16.21
CA ASP A 34 1.12 -10.45 14.87
C ASP A 34 1.70 -9.51 13.82
N VAL A 35 1.70 -8.20 14.09
CA VAL A 35 2.34 -7.20 13.21
C VAL A 35 3.85 -7.43 13.13
N LEU A 36 4.52 -7.74 14.24
CA LEU A 36 5.97 -7.98 14.25
C LEU A 36 6.34 -9.27 13.50
N GLU A 37 5.61 -10.36 13.73
CA GLU A 37 5.79 -11.63 13.02
C GLU A 37 5.50 -11.50 11.53
N ALA A 38 4.51 -10.69 11.14
CA ALA A 38 4.21 -10.42 9.74
C ALA A 38 5.32 -9.63 9.01
N LEU A 39 6.15 -8.89 9.76
CA LEU A 39 7.28 -8.15 9.21
C LEU A 39 8.53 -9.02 9.02
N GLU A 40 8.72 -10.01 9.89
CA GLU A 40 9.89 -10.89 9.90
C GLU A 40 10.04 -11.65 8.57
N GLY A 41 11.22 -11.50 7.95
CA GLY A 41 11.61 -12.19 6.72
C GLY A 41 10.88 -11.71 5.46
N LYS A 42 10.04 -10.67 5.53
CA LYS A 42 9.24 -10.20 4.39
C LYS A 42 9.32 -8.69 4.15
N ALA A 43 9.48 -7.90 5.20
CA ALA A 43 9.44 -6.44 5.10
C ALA A 43 10.84 -5.85 5.04
N TYR A 44 10.96 -4.76 4.30
CA TYR A 44 12.17 -3.95 4.20
C TYR A 44 11.96 -2.61 4.88
N LEU A 45 12.95 -2.17 5.65
CA LEU A 45 12.88 -0.91 6.40
C LEU A 45 13.01 0.29 5.46
N ALA A 46 12.13 1.28 5.64
CA ALA A 46 12.17 2.52 4.87
C ALA A 46 12.99 3.64 5.54
N GLU A 47 13.37 3.45 6.80
CA GLU A 47 14.21 4.36 7.57
C GLU A 47 15.15 3.58 8.48
N ASP A 48 16.23 4.23 8.91
CA ASP A 48 17.13 3.68 9.91
C ASP A 48 16.39 3.55 11.24
N VAL A 49 16.45 2.38 11.86
CA VAL A 49 15.87 2.14 13.18
C VAL A 49 16.98 2.36 14.21
N ILE A 50 16.99 3.55 14.81
CA ILE A 50 17.98 3.96 15.81
C ILE A 50 17.27 4.17 17.14
N ILE A 51 17.75 3.53 18.20
CA ILE A 51 17.27 3.73 19.58
C ILE A 51 18.44 4.13 20.46
N GLY A 52 18.41 5.37 20.97
CA GLY A 52 19.53 5.93 21.72
C GLY A 52 20.77 6.04 20.82
N ASP A 53 21.86 5.40 21.23
CA ASP A 53 23.13 5.33 20.48
C ASP A 53 23.29 4.02 19.69
N GLU A 54 22.32 3.10 19.74
CA GLU A 54 22.39 1.80 19.04
C GLU A 54 21.58 1.82 17.74
N THR A 55 22.26 1.51 16.62
CA THR A 55 21.61 1.24 15.33
C THR A 55 21.12 -0.20 15.28
N VAL A 56 19.80 -0.38 15.29
CA VAL A 56 19.16 -1.70 15.26
C VAL A 56 19.25 -2.30 13.87
N ALA A 57 18.90 -1.51 12.86
CA ALA A 57 18.94 -1.86 11.45
C ALA A 57 18.97 -0.60 10.60
N LEU A 58 19.57 -0.70 9.41
CA LEU A 58 19.65 0.39 8.45
C LEU A 58 18.45 0.37 7.49
N ARG A 59 18.20 1.51 6.85
CA ARG A 59 17.29 1.65 5.74
C ARG A 59 17.64 0.67 4.62
N ASP A 60 16.61 0.21 3.91
CA ASP A 60 16.68 -0.71 2.79
C ASP A 60 17.15 -2.13 3.16
N GLN A 61 17.23 -2.46 4.46
CA GLN A 61 17.50 -3.81 4.94
C GLN A 61 16.23 -4.61 5.24
N LEU A 62 16.32 -5.92 5.03
CA LEU A 62 15.29 -6.89 5.42
C LEU A 62 15.17 -6.96 6.95
N VAL A 63 13.93 -7.03 7.44
CA VAL A 63 13.66 -7.33 8.85
C VAL A 63 13.92 -8.81 9.10
N THR A 64 15.17 -9.15 9.42
CA THR A 64 15.54 -10.51 9.84
C THR A 64 15.04 -10.80 11.26
N ARG A 65 15.09 -12.08 11.64
CA ARG A 65 14.75 -12.51 13.01
C ARG A 65 15.54 -11.74 14.07
N ASP A 66 16.84 -11.56 13.87
CA ASP A 66 17.71 -10.83 14.81
C ASP A 66 17.28 -9.36 14.94
N VAL A 67 16.89 -8.73 13.82
CA VAL A 67 16.37 -7.36 13.81
C VAL A 67 15.02 -7.29 14.53
N ALA A 68 14.11 -8.24 14.29
CA ALA A 68 12.83 -8.32 14.98
C ALA A 68 12.99 -8.52 16.50
N GLU A 69 13.93 -9.36 16.93
CA GLU A 69 14.26 -9.56 18.35
C GLU A 69 14.82 -8.28 18.98
N LYS A 70 15.69 -7.54 18.28
CA LYS A 70 16.18 -6.23 18.74
C LYS A 70 15.06 -5.21 18.84
N ILE A 71 14.20 -5.09 17.82
CA ILE A 71 13.01 -4.22 17.81
C ILE A 71 12.12 -4.50 19.02
N ARG A 72 11.94 -5.79 19.36
CA ARG A 72 11.19 -6.24 20.54
C ARG A 72 11.87 -5.84 21.85
N SER A 73 13.17 -6.10 21.98
CA SER A 73 13.92 -5.86 23.22
C SER A 73 14.02 -4.36 23.58
N LEU A 74 14.17 -3.51 22.57
CA LEU A 74 14.31 -2.06 22.72
C LEU A 74 12.98 -1.31 22.77
N ASN A 75 11.85 -2.03 22.70
CA ASN A 75 10.50 -1.45 22.74
C ASN A 75 10.27 -0.37 21.66
N VAL A 76 10.67 -0.64 20.43
CA VAL A 76 10.36 0.24 19.29
C VAL A 76 8.83 0.38 19.16
N HIS A 77 8.33 1.62 19.16
CA HIS A 77 6.89 1.86 19.12
C HIS A 77 6.30 1.72 17.72
N GLN A 78 7.06 2.11 16.70
CA GLN A 78 6.65 2.10 15.31
C GLN A 78 7.88 1.89 14.41
N VAL A 79 7.67 1.28 13.25
CA VAL A 79 8.67 1.12 12.21
C VAL A 79 8.09 1.57 10.87
N LYS A 80 8.89 2.22 10.03
CA LYS A 80 8.51 2.45 8.63
C LYS A 80 9.06 1.36 7.73
N VAL A 81 8.18 0.83 6.90
CA VAL A 81 8.52 -0.24 5.94
C VAL A 81 8.08 0.15 4.54
N TRP A 82 8.76 -0.38 3.52
CA TRP A 82 8.35 -0.21 2.14
C TRP A 82 7.08 -1.01 1.83
N ARG A 83 6.12 -0.39 1.13
CA ARG A 83 4.84 -1.05 0.81
C ARG A 83 4.97 -2.20 -0.18
N THR A 84 5.82 -2.01 -1.19
CA THR A 84 5.88 -2.93 -2.33
C THR A 84 7.33 -3.07 -2.80
N PRO A 85 8.15 -3.87 -2.10
CA PRO A 85 9.36 -4.39 -2.72
C PRO A 85 8.97 -5.23 -3.94
N GLU A 86 9.69 -5.07 -5.05
CA GLU A 86 9.49 -5.84 -6.26
C GLU A 86 10.52 -6.95 -6.31
N THR A 87 10.05 -8.19 -6.28
CA THR A 87 10.89 -9.37 -6.51
C THR A 87 10.84 -9.73 -7.98
N VAL A 88 12.00 -9.69 -8.63
CA VAL A 88 12.19 -9.93 -10.06
C VAL A 88 12.90 -11.26 -10.23
N THR A 89 12.20 -12.24 -10.78
CA THR A 89 12.79 -13.49 -11.26
C THR A 89 13.41 -13.28 -12.64
N ILE A 90 14.73 -13.37 -12.72
CA ILE A 90 15.47 -13.13 -13.97
C ILE A 90 15.08 -14.12 -15.08
N PRO A 91 14.89 -15.43 -14.80
CA PRO A 91 14.43 -16.38 -15.82
C PRO A 91 13.10 -15.99 -16.48
N ASP A 92 12.11 -15.57 -15.68
CA ASP A 92 10.79 -15.18 -16.20
C ASP A 92 10.87 -13.88 -16.98
N ALA A 93 11.66 -12.91 -16.51
CA ALA A 93 11.89 -11.65 -17.20
C ALA A 93 12.60 -11.86 -18.56
N MET A 94 13.63 -12.72 -18.59
CA MET A 94 14.31 -13.14 -19.82
C MET A 94 13.37 -13.84 -20.78
N GLN A 95 12.59 -14.82 -20.29
CA GLN A 95 11.62 -15.54 -21.12
C GLN A 95 10.61 -14.58 -21.75
N LYS A 96 10.02 -13.68 -20.95
CA LYS A 96 9.07 -12.69 -21.44
C LYS A 96 9.67 -11.81 -22.53
N MET A 97 10.87 -11.27 -22.31
CA MET A 97 11.53 -10.41 -23.30
C MET A 97 11.86 -11.16 -24.60
N LEU A 98 12.34 -12.40 -24.49
CA LEU A 98 12.63 -13.23 -25.66
C LEU A 98 11.37 -13.58 -26.46
N ILE A 99 10.25 -13.85 -25.77
CA ILE A 99 8.96 -14.08 -26.42
C ILE A 99 8.50 -12.81 -27.16
N ASP A 100 8.61 -11.65 -26.54
CA ASP A 100 8.13 -10.39 -27.12
C ASP A 100 8.99 -9.91 -28.30
N LYS A 101 10.32 -10.08 -28.25
CA LYS A 101 11.25 -9.50 -29.24
C LYS A 101 11.73 -10.48 -30.31
N VAL A 102 11.83 -11.77 -30.00
CA VAL A 102 12.62 -12.72 -30.79
C VAL A 102 11.81 -13.92 -31.29
N TRP A 103 10.68 -14.22 -30.65
CA TRP A 103 9.84 -15.37 -30.99
C TRP A 103 9.44 -15.44 -32.46
N GLY A 104 9.57 -16.63 -33.06
CA GLY A 104 9.16 -16.90 -34.44
C GLY A 104 10.07 -16.30 -35.51
N ARG A 105 11.17 -15.63 -35.14
CA ARG A 105 12.18 -15.16 -36.09
C ARG A 105 13.05 -16.32 -36.60
N PRO A 106 13.61 -16.23 -37.82
CA PRO A 106 14.46 -17.27 -38.38
C PRO A 106 15.78 -17.39 -37.60
N LEU A 107 16.05 -18.60 -37.12
CA LEU A 107 17.27 -18.94 -36.40
C LEU A 107 18.24 -19.62 -37.37
N SER A 108 19.42 -19.02 -37.53
CA SER A 108 20.46 -19.58 -38.39
C SER A 108 21.36 -20.54 -37.63
N LYS A 109 21.78 -20.15 -36.42
CA LYS A 109 22.70 -20.91 -35.57
C LYS A 109 22.42 -20.65 -34.10
N ALA A 110 22.74 -21.62 -33.25
CA ALA A 110 22.84 -21.45 -31.81
C ALA A 110 24.12 -22.10 -31.29
N LEU A 111 24.75 -21.47 -30.31
CA LEU A 111 26.01 -21.90 -29.73
C LEU A 111 25.79 -22.30 -28.26
N ASP A 112 26.43 -23.38 -27.84
CA ASP A 112 26.47 -23.83 -26.44
C ASP A 112 27.59 -23.13 -25.63
N ALA A 113 27.75 -23.51 -24.37
CA ALA A 113 28.79 -22.98 -23.48
C ALA A 113 30.22 -23.26 -23.94
N ASP A 114 30.42 -24.31 -24.74
CA ASP A 114 31.71 -24.69 -25.32
C ASP A 114 31.95 -24.01 -26.69
N GLY A 115 30.99 -23.21 -27.16
CA GLY A 115 31.03 -22.53 -28.45
C GLY A 115 30.75 -23.45 -29.65
N ASN A 116 30.22 -24.65 -29.40
CA ASN A 116 29.83 -25.57 -30.46
C ASN A 116 28.41 -25.26 -30.93
N GLU A 117 28.14 -25.54 -32.20
CA GLU A 117 26.79 -25.43 -32.75
C GLU A 117 25.88 -26.52 -32.14
N VAL A 118 24.78 -26.08 -31.53
CA VAL A 118 23.75 -26.97 -30.98
C VAL A 118 23.09 -27.72 -32.14
N ARG A 119 23.26 -29.04 -32.16
CA ARG A 119 22.69 -29.92 -33.19
C ARG A 119 21.19 -30.10 -32.98
N ASP A 120 20.44 -30.23 -34.07
CA ASP A 120 18.98 -30.46 -34.06
C ASP A 120 18.16 -29.32 -33.44
N ILE A 121 18.57 -28.07 -33.71
CA ILE A 121 17.81 -26.89 -33.31
C ILE A 121 16.80 -26.49 -34.38
N SER A 122 15.65 -25.97 -33.92
CA SER A 122 14.59 -25.47 -34.79
C SER A 122 15.10 -24.33 -35.68
N HIS A 123 14.60 -24.24 -36.92
CA HIS A 123 14.93 -23.15 -37.84
C HIS A 123 14.28 -21.80 -37.46
N LEU A 124 13.45 -21.80 -36.41
CA LEU A 124 12.81 -20.62 -35.84
C LEU A 124 13.12 -20.56 -34.35
N VAL A 125 13.11 -19.34 -33.80
CA VAL A 125 13.16 -19.17 -32.34
C VAL A 125 11.83 -19.60 -31.74
N ASP A 126 11.84 -20.78 -31.12
CA ASP A 126 10.69 -21.39 -30.46
C ASP A 126 10.92 -21.58 -28.95
N GLY A 127 9.97 -22.22 -28.27
CA GLY A 127 10.05 -22.43 -26.82
C GLY A 127 11.25 -23.22 -26.35
N ARG A 128 11.84 -24.11 -27.19
CA ARG A 128 13.06 -24.84 -26.82
C ARG A 128 14.27 -23.93 -26.82
N VAL A 129 14.38 -23.07 -27.83
CA VAL A 129 15.48 -22.09 -27.96
C VAL A 129 15.41 -21.08 -26.81
N VAL A 130 14.22 -20.54 -26.53
CA VAL A 130 14.01 -19.59 -25.42
C VAL A 130 14.38 -20.23 -24.09
N ARG A 131 13.90 -21.46 -23.83
CA ARG A 131 14.21 -22.20 -22.61
C ARG A 131 15.72 -22.46 -22.46
N GLY A 132 16.39 -22.87 -23.54
CA GLY A 132 17.84 -23.10 -23.53
C GLY A 132 18.66 -21.84 -23.23
N LEU A 133 18.22 -20.66 -23.68
CA LEU A 133 18.85 -19.37 -23.33
C LEU A 133 18.65 -18.99 -21.86
N VAL A 134 17.47 -19.26 -21.32
CA VAL A 134 17.13 -18.98 -19.93
C VAL A 134 17.87 -19.92 -18.97
N GLU A 135 17.89 -21.22 -19.27
CA GLU A 135 18.58 -22.25 -18.48
C GLU A 135 20.11 -22.19 -18.62
N GLY A 136 20.61 -21.48 -19.64
CA GLY A 136 22.05 -21.28 -19.88
C GLY A 136 22.71 -22.37 -20.74
N ASP A 137 21.93 -23.30 -21.28
CA ASP A 137 22.39 -24.32 -22.23
C ASP A 137 22.83 -23.71 -23.57
N ILE A 138 22.21 -22.58 -23.95
CA ILE A 138 22.53 -21.80 -25.15
C ILE A 138 23.14 -20.47 -24.70
N THR A 139 24.34 -20.17 -25.20
CA THR A 139 25.05 -18.92 -24.86
C THR A 139 24.89 -17.84 -25.91
N ALA A 140 24.63 -18.20 -27.17
CA ALA A 140 24.40 -17.24 -28.23
C ALA A 140 23.50 -17.81 -29.33
N ILE A 141 22.74 -16.93 -29.98
CA ILE A 141 21.91 -17.24 -31.14
C ILE A 141 22.21 -16.28 -32.29
N ASP A 142 22.11 -16.76 -33.52
CA ASP A 142 22.24 -15.96 -34.74
C ASP A 142 20.87 -15.82 -35.40
N ILE A 143 20.34 -14.60 -35.38
CA ILE A 143 19.07 -14.24 -36.02
C ILE A 143 19.38 -13.29 -37.15
N GLU A 144 19.09 -13.72 -38.39
CA GLU A 144 19.24 -12.87 -39.59
C GLU A 144 20.64 -12.24 -39.74
N GLY A 145 21.69 -12.91 -39.27
CA GLY A 145 23.08 -12.43 -39.34
C GLY A 145 23.52 -11.55 -38.17
N GLN A 146 22.69 -11.40 -37.13
CA GLN A 146 23.05 -10.74 -35.88
C GLN A 146 23.20 -11.77 -34.76
N ILE A 147 24.40 -11.82 -34.16
CA ILE A 147 24.70 -12.67 -33.01
C ILE A 147 24.20 -11.97 -31.75
N LEU A 148 23.23 -12.57 -31.09
CA LEU A 148 22.71 -12.15 -29.80
C LEU A 148 23.26 -13.11 -28.72
N SER A 149 24.08 -12.58 -27.82
CA SER A 149 24.62 -13.35 -26.70
C SER A 149 23.68 -13.32 -25.49
N ARG A 150 23.76 -14.34 -24.64
CA ARG A 150 23.02 -14.41 -23.38
C ARG A 150 23.33 -13.23 -22.48
N ASP A 151 24.58 -12.78 -22.42
CA ASP A 151 25.00 -11.63 -21.61
C ASP A 151 24.36 -10.33 -22.12
N THR A 152 24.27 -10.15 -23.44
CA THR A 152 23.57 -9.00 -24.04
C THR A 152 22.07 -9.04 -23.72
N ILE A 153 21.45 -10.22 -23.82
CA ILE A 153 20.03 -10.42 -23.46
C ILE A 153 19.82 -10.09 -21.98
N LEU A 154 20.65 -10.63 -21.09
CA LEU A 154 20.55 -10.39 -19.65
C LEU A 154 20.74 -8.91 -19.30
N HIS A 155 21.71 -8.25 -19.93
CA HIS A 155 21.93 -6.82 -19.79
C HIS A 155 20.69 -6.02 -20.20
N ASP A 156 20.06 -6.33 -21.33
CA ASP A 156 18.85 -5.65 -21.79
C ASP A 156 17.66 -5.88 -20.84
N VAL A 157 17.48 -7.10 -20.35
CA VAL A 157 16.43 -7.43 -19.36
C VAL A 157 16.61 -6.64 -18.07
N LEU A 158 17.83 -6.63 -17.53
CA LEU A 158 18.12 -5.90 -16.30
C LEU A 158 18.02 -4.40 -16.51
N THR A 159 18.33 -3.90 -17.71
CA THR A 159 18.14 -2.49 -18.07
C THR A 159 16.65 -2.11 -18.03
N GLU A 160 15.77 -2.94 -18.59
CA GLU A 160 14.33 -2.67 -18.59
C GLU A 160 13.69 -2.81 -17.21
N VAL A 161 14.13 -3.80 -16.42
CA VAL A 161 13.44 -4.17 -15.19
C VAL A 161 14.04 -3.52 -13.94
N ALA A 162 15.36 -3.31 -13.89
CA ALA A 162 16.07 -2.95 -12.65
C ALA A 162 16.82 -1.61 -12.71
N TYR A 163 17.12 -1.06 -13.90
CA TYR A 163 17.86 0.19 -14.02
C TYR A 163 17.16 1.37 -13.32
N GLY A 164 17.92 2.16 -12.54
CA GLY A 164 17.39 3.28 -11.76
C GLY A 164 16.52 2.88 -10.56
N LYS A 165 16.43 1.58 -10.23
CA LYS A 165 15.83 1.10 -8.97
C LYS A 165 16.91 0.96 -7.89
N VAL A 166 16.47 0.84 -6.64
CA VAL A 166 17.35 0.58 -5.49
C VAL A 166 17.29 -0.90 -5.15
N LEU A 167 18.46 -1.50 -5.01
CA LEU A 167 18.63 -2.90 -4.63
C LEU A 167 18.33 -3.08 -3.13
N LEU A 168 17.56 -4.09 -2.76
CA LEU A 168 17.17 -4.36 -1.36
C LEU A 168 17.88 -5.55 -0.72
N GLU A 169 18.45 -6.45 -1.54
CA GLU A 169 19.23 -7.60 -1.08
C GLU A 169 20.64 -7.58 -1.68
N ASP A 170 21.60 -8.17 -0.98
CA ASP A 170 22.97 -8.27 -1.48
C ASP A 170 23.03 -9.30 -2.64
N VAL A 171 23.73 -8.94 -3.72
CA VAL A 171 23.94 -9.82 -4.87
C VAL A 171 25.35 -10.37 -4.80
N ALA A 172 25.48 -11.70 -4.82
CA ALA A 172 26.75 -12.39 -4.83
C ALA A 172 26.93 -13.18 -6.14
N ASP A 173 28.20 -13.32 -6.56
CA ASP A 173 28.59 -14.17 -7.68
C ASP A 173 28.50 -15.66 -7.28
N ARG A 174 28.61 -16.57 -8.25
CA ARG A 174 28.65 -18.05 -8.07
C ARG A 174 29.70 -18.52 -7.06
N LYS A 175 30.72 -17.70 -6.78
CA LYS A 175 31.76 -17.94 -5.76
C LYS A 175 31.42 -17.36 -4.38
N MET A 176 30.20 -16.88 -4.16
CA MET A 176 29.73 -16.20 -2.94
C MET A 176 30.47 -14.90 -2.63
N ASN A 177 31.11 -14.28 -3.64
CA ASN A 177 31.72 -12.96 -3.49
C ASN A 177 30.66 -11.90 -3.70
N LEU A 178 30.59 -10.94 -2.78
CA LEU A 178 29.58 -9.89 -2.81
C LEU A 178 29.90 -8.87 -3.92
N VAL A 179 28.99 -8.73 -4.87
CA VAL A 179 29.16 -7.93 -6.08
C VAL A 179 28.41 -6.60 -5.98
N ALA A 180 27.21 -6.64 -5.39
CA ALA A 180 26.43 -5.44 -5.08
C ALA A 180 25.83 -5.56 -3.67
N THR A 181 25.81 -4.43 -2.96
CA THR A 181 25.22 -4.33 -1.61
C THR A 181 23.83 -3.70 -1.70
N SER A 182 22.92 -4.16 -0.84
CA SER A 182 21.63 -3.53 -0.55
C SER A 182 21.75 -2.03 -0.25
N GLY A 183 20.70 -1.27 -0.57
CA GLY A 183 20.61 0.18 -0.43
C GLY A 183 21.27 0.99 -1.56
N LYS A 184 21.96 0.36 -2.51
CA LYS A 184 22.54 1.05 -3.67
C LYS A 184 21.56 1.17 -4.84
N GLU A 185 21.64 2.30 -5.53
CA GLU A 185 20.96 2.48 -6.81
C GLU A 185 21.67 1.71 -7.92
N ILE A 186 20.88 1.07 -8.78
CA ILE A 186 21.36 0.32 -9.93
C ILE A 186 21.67 1.30 -11.07
N ASN A 187 22.93 1.70 -11.12
CA ASN A 187 23.53 2.44 -12.23
C ASN A 187 24.22 1.49 -13.23
N HIS A 188 24.80 2.01 -14.31
CA HIS A 188 25.49 1.19 -15.33
C HIS A 188 26.60 0.28 -14.75
N GLN A 189 27.41 0.78 -13.80
CA GLN A 189 28.49 -0.03 -13.20
C GLN A 189 27.97 -1.18 -12.34
N VAL A 190 26.94 -0.91 -11.54
CA VAL A 190 26.29 -1.92 -10.70
C VAL A 190 25.55 -2.94 -11.57
N LEU A 191 24.91 -2.47 -12.65
CA LEU A 191 24.23 -3.31 -13.62
C LEU A 191 25.19 -4.31 -14.28
N ASP A 192 26.33 -3.84 -14.79
CA ASP A 192 27.36 -4.70 -15.41
C ASP A 192 27.87 -5.76 -14.42
N ALA A 193 28.03 -5.37 -13.16
CA ALA A 193 28.47 -6.27 -12.11
C ALA A 193 27.39 -7.34 -11.78
N ILE A 194 26.11 -6.95 -11.77
CA ILE A 194 24.98 -7.88 -11.58
C ILE A 194 24.85 -8.83 -12.78
N VAL A 195 25.02 -8.35 -14.02
CA VAL A 195 25.03 -9.19 -15.23
C VAL A 195 26.11 -10.27 -15.13
N ALA A 196 27.32 -9.89 -14.70
CA ALA A 196 28.43 -10.84 -14.53
C ALA A 196 28.18 -11.87 -13.41
N ALA A 197 27.43 -11.50 -12.38
CA ALA A 197 27.06 -12.40 -11.29
C ALA A 197 25.96 -13.41 -11.67
N ASP A 198 25.17 -13.11 -12.70
CA ASP A 198 24.09 -13.96 -13.23
C ASP A 198 23.12 -14.46 -12.13
N PRO A 199 22.46 -13.55 -11.37
CA PRO A 199 21.58 -13.95 -10.29
C PRO A 199 20.26 -14.53 -10.82
N SER A 200 19.66 -15.45 -10.07
CA SER A 200 18.33 -15.99 -10.38
C SER A 200 17.19 -15.02 -10.03
N GLU A 201 17.40 -14.19 -9.01
CA GLU A 201 16.38 -13.33 -8.42
C GLU A 201 17.01 -12.02 -7.95
N LEU A 202 16.26 -10.93 -8.05
CA LEU A 202 16.63 -9.63 -7.54
C LEU A 202 15.44 -9.01 -6.79
N VAL A 203 15.68 -8.54 -5.57
CA VAL A 203 14.69 -7.73 -4.85
C VAL A 203 15.07 -6.26 -4.98
N VAL A 204 14.19 -5.48 -5.60
CA VAL A 204 14.42 -4.06 -5.91
C VAL A 204 13.22 -3.21 -5.49
N ARG A 205 13.42 -1.91 -5.38
CA ARG A 205 12.32 -0.95 -5.24
C ARG A 205 12.51 0.26 -6.14
N PRO A 206 11.44 0.89 -6.63
CA PRO A 206 11.50 2.23 -7.19
C PRO A 206 12.11 3.25 -6.20
N ILE A 207 12.70 4.33 -6.73
CA ILE A 207 13.22 5.45 -5.92
C ILE A 207 12.06 6.16 -5.18
N SER A 208 10.90 6.26 -5.82
CA SER A 208 9.72 6.99 -5.34
C SER A 208 8.72 6.14 -4.54
N THR A 209 9.10 4.93 -4.09
CA THR A 209 8.21 4.05 -3.34
C THR A 209 7.71 4.72 -2.06
N HIS A 210 6.42 4.56 -1.77
CA HIS A 210 5.83 5.04 -0.53
C HIS A 210 6.18 4.12 0.64
N SER A 211 6.54 4.73 1.77
CA SER A 211 6.68 4.03 3.04
C SER A 211 5.34 4.00 3.79
N GLU A 212 5.17 2.96 4.59
CA GLU A 212 4.06 2.81 5.51
C GLU A 212 4.59 2.70 6.93
N THR A 213 3.99 3.47 7.84
CA THR A 213 4.28 3.35 9.26
C THR A 213 3.43 2.22 9.84
N ARG A 214 4.09 1.22 10.42
CA ARG A 214 3.43 0.20 11.24
C ARG A 214 3.70 0.45 12.72
N SER A 215 2.64 0.66 13.47
CA SER A 215 2.70 0.75 14.92
C SER A 215 2.82 -0.66 15.50
N LEU A 216 3.82 -0.87 16.34
CA LEU A 216 4.07 -2.13 17.04
C LEU A 216 3.56 -2.08 18.47
N ILE A 217 3.54 -0.89 19.08
CA ILE A 217 3.07 -0.68 20.45
C ILE A 217 1.91 0.31 20.42
N HIS A 218 0.76 -0.15 20.91
CA HIS A 218 -0.47 0.62 20.99
C HIS A 218 -0.76 0.99 22.44
N ARG A 219 -1.17 2.25 22.64
CA ARG A 219 -1.80 2.67 23.89
C ARG A 219 -3.28 2.28 23.80
N VAL A 220 -3.67 1.26 24.55
CA VAL A 220 -5.05 0.78 24.57
C VAL A 220 -5.67 1.06 25.94
N SER A 221 -6.96 1.38 25.90
CA SER A 221 -7.80 1.53 27.09
C SER A 221 -9.01 0.65 26.89
N PHE A 222 -9.49 0.02 27.96
CA PHE A 222 -10.68 -0.80 27.89
C PHE A 222 -11.90 0.04 28.29
N VAL A 223 -12.85 0.18 27.38
CA VAL A 223 -14.17 0.68 27.74
C VAL A 223 -14.96 -0.51 28.27
N ARG A 224 -15.39 -0.46 29.53
CA ARG A 224 -16.34 -1.45 30.04
C ARG A 224 -17.56 -1.38 29.14
N ARG A 225 -17.87 -2.49 28.46
CA ARG A 225 -19.15 -2.63 27.76
C ARG A 225 -20.23 -2.36 28.81
N LEU A 226 -21.01 -1.29 28.60
CA LEU A 226 -22.11 -0.94 29.49
C LEU A 226 -22.99 -2.19 29.61
N ARG A 227 -23.12 -2.69 30.83
CA ARG A 227 -23.85 -3.93 31.13
C ARG A 227 -25.36 -3.73 30.94
N GLU A 228 -25.80 -2.48 30.95
CA GLU A 228 -27.15 -2.01 30.75
C GLU A 228 -27.18 -1.02 29.58
N GLU A 229 -28.19 -1.13 28.73
CA GLU A 229 -28.39 -0.16 27.65
C GLU A 229 -28.66 1.23 28.25
N PRO A 230 -28.12 2.31 27.64
CA PRO A 230 -28.36 3.65 28.13
C PRO A 230 -29.86 3.97 28.09
N VAL A 231 -30.44 4.20 29.27
CA VAL A 231 -31.83 4.64 29.39
C VAL A 231 -31.90 6.10 28.94
N TRP A 232 -32.63 6.36 27.85
CA TRP A 232 -32.83 7.69 27.31
C TRP A 232 -34.31 8.10 27.44
N LYS A 233 -34.56 9.40 27.49
CA LYS A 233 -35.91 9.97 27.47
C LYS A 233 -36.01 10.93 26.29
N PRO A 234 -37.00 10.77 25.38
CA PRO A 234 -37.19 11.72 24.30
C PRO A 234 -37.51 13.11 24.86
N VAL A 235 -36.82 14.12 24.32
CA VAL A 235 -37.09 15.54 24.62
C VAL A 235 -37.47 16.22 23.31
N VAL A 236 -38.62 16.88 23.31
CA VAL A 236 -39.09 17.66 22.15
C VAL A 236 -38.50 19.06 22.24
N HIS A 237 -37.77 19.46 21.21
CA HIS A 237 -37.28 20.82 21.04
C HIS A 237 -38.20 21.60 20.12
N GLY A 238 -38.39 22.90 20.39
CA GLY A 238 -39.03 23.82 19.44
C GLY A 238 -38.16 24.00 18.20
N ILE A 239 -38.77 24.34 17.06
CA ILE A 239 -38.11 24.43 15.75
C ILE A 239 -36.85 25.31 15.77
N THR A 240 -36.86 26.44 16.49
CA THR A 240 -35.72 27.36 16.59
C THR A 240 -34.55 26.73 17.34
N LYS A 241 -34.84 26.03 18.45
CA LYS A 241 -33.80 25.39 19.26
C LYS A 241 -33.23 24.15 18.55
N ALA A 242 -34.08 23.41 17.84
CA ALA A 242 -33.64 22.31 17.00
C ALA A 242 -32.74 22.78 15.84
N ALA A 243 -33.10 23.89 15.18
CA ALA A 243 -32.32 24.45 14.07
C ALA A 243 -30.95 25.02 14.51
N LEU A 244 -30.84 25.53 15.75
CA LEU A 244 -29.57 25.99 16.32
C LEU A 244 -28.69 24.85 16.86
N ALA A 245 -29.28 23.69 17.18
CA ALA A 245 -28.60 22.51 17.69
C ALA A 245 -28.24 21.50 16.59
N THR A 246 -27.90 22.00 15.40
CA THR A 246 -27.37 21.18 14.30
C THR A 246 -25.86 21.00 14.45
N ASP A 247 -25.32 19.89 13.95
CA ASP A 247 -23.91 19.55 14.09
C ASP A 247 -22.98 20.50 13.31
N SER A 248 -23.46 21.02 12.17
CA SER A 248 -22.74 22.04 11.40
C SER A 248 -22.90 23.43 12.02
N PHE A 249 -21.77 24.02 12.42
CA PHE A 249 -21.76 25.40 12.90
C PHE A 249 -22.01 26.39 11.75
N LEU A 250 -21.64 26.07 10.49
CA LEU A 250 -21.92 26.94 9.34
C LEU A 250 -23.43 27.05 9.09
N SER A 251 -24.13 25.91 9.11
CA SER A 251 -25.59 25.85 8.99
C SER A 251 -26.31 26.50 10.16
N ALA A 252 -25.82 26.30 11.40
CA ALA A 252 -26.38 26.95 12.58
C ALA A 252 -26.20 28.48 12.53
N ALA A 253 -25.00 28.95 12.19
CA ALA A 253 -24.65 30.36 12.14
C ALA A 253 -25.40 31.13 11.04
N SER A 254 -25.79 30.45 9.96
CA SER A 254 -26.58 31.03 8.87
C SER A 254 -28.07 31.20 9.23
N PHE A 255 -28.56 30.55 10.29
CA PHE A 255 -29.96 30.65 10.70
C PHE A 255 -30.21 31.89 11.58
N GLN A 256 -29.62 31.92 12.77
CA GLN A 256 -29.71 33.03 13.74
C GLN A 256 -28.47 33.04 14.66
N GLN A 257 -28.32 34.07 15.49
CA GLN A 257 -27.30 34.15 16.55
C GLN A 257 -25.85 33.94 16.06
N THR A 258 -25.54 34.39 14.84
CA THR A 258 -24.29 34.15 14.11
C THR A 258 -23.02 34.38 14.95
N ALA A 259 -22.92 35.51 15.64
CA ALA A 259 -21.73 35.83 16.45
C ALA A 259 -21.52 34.84 17.61
N GLN A 260 -22.60 34.41 18.27
CA GLN A 260 -22.53 33.47 19.39
C GLN A 260 -22.15 32.06 18.91
N VAL A 261 -22.73 31.62 17.78
CA VAL A 261 -22.43 30.31 17.19
C VAL A 261 -20.97 30.22 16.74
N LEU A 262 -20.49 31.24 16.00
CA LEU A 262 -19.11 31.28 15.52
C LEU A 262 -18.09 31.38 16.67
N ALA A 263 -18.36 32.21 17.68
CA ALA A 263 -17.48 32.30 18.85
C ALA A 263 -17.41 30.96 19.61
N GLY A 264 -18.55 30.28 19.79
CA GLY A 264 -18.59 28.97 20.43
C GLY A 264 -17.81 27.91 19.66
N ALA A 265 -17.97 27.87 18.33
CA ALA A 265 -17.23 26.96 17.46
C ALA A 265 -15.72 27.24 17.48
N ALA A 266 -15.32 28.51 17.45
CA ALA A 266 -13.91 28.92 17.51
C ALA A 266 -13.24 28.51 18.84
N VAL A 267 -13.95 28.62 19.96
CA VAL A 267 -13.42 28.21 21.28
C VAL A 267 -13.28 26.69 21.39
N ARG A 268 -14.20 25.91 20.80
CA ARG A 268 -14.13 24.45 20.78
C ARG A 268 -13.16 23.90 19.74
N GLY A 269 -12.80 24.70 18.73
CA GLY A 269 -12.04 24.24 17.58
C GLY A 269 -12.86 23.30 16.70
N ASP A 270 -14.17 23.53 16.59
CA ASP A 270 -15.08 22.68 15.83
C ASP A 270 -14.73 22.71 14.33
N PHE A 271 -14.81 21.55 13.68
CA PHE A 271 -14.63 21.39 12.24
C PHE A 271 -15.97 21.04 11.58
N ASP A 272 -16.24 21.59 10.40
CA ASP A 272 -17.47 21.33 9.65
C ASP A 272 -17.19 20.34 8.51
N ASP A 273 -17.81 19.16 8.60
CA ASP A 273 -17.64 18.07 7.63
C ASP A 273 -18.39 18.30 6.29
N LEU A 274 -19.17 19.40 6.15
CA LEU A 274 -19.93 19.73 4.94
C LEU A 274 -20.84 18.60 4.44
N LYS A 275 -21.53 17.90 5.36
CA LYS A 275 -22.45 16.79 5.00
C LYS A 275 -23.86 17.29 4.67
N GLY A 276 -24.20 18.51 5.06
CA GLY A 276 -25.52 19.12 4.91
C GLY A 276 -25.67 19.93 3.62
N LEU A 277 -26.93 20.25 3.27
CA LEU A 277 -27.21 21.03 2.06
C LEU A 277 -26.76 22.49 2.22
N LYS A 278 -27.07 23.12 3.36
CA LYS A 278 -26.82 24.55 3.58
C LYS A 278 -25.33 24.89 3.60
N GLU A 279 -24.51 24.08 4.29
CA GLU A 279 -23.06 24.29 4.32
C GLU A 279 -22.45 24.29 2.91
N ASN A 280 -22.81 23.30 2.10
CA ASN A 280 -22.30 23.17 0.74
C ASN A 280 -22.73 24.35 -0.13
N VAL A 281 -23.98 24.84 0.01
CA VAL A 281 -24.43 26.06 -0.67
C VAL A 281 -23.64 27.29 -0.23
N ILE A 282 -23.38 27.45 1.07
CA ILE A 282 -22.65 28.61 1.62
C ILE A 282 -21.21 28.65 1.08
N ILE A 283 -20.55 27.50 1.01
CA ILE A 283 -19.16 27.37 0.53
C ILE A 283 -19.08 27.37 -1.01
N GLY A 284 -20.19 27.09 -1.71
CA GLY A 284 -20.22 26.95 -3.17
C GLY A 284 -19.78 25.57 -3.67
N HIS A 285 -19.91 24.54 -2.84
CA HIS A 285 -19.71 23.14 -3.20
C HIS A 285 -21.01 22.50 -3.73
N LEU A 286 -20.88 21.38 -4.45
CA LEU A 286 -22.04 20.63 -4.90
C LEU A 286 -22.83 20.11 -3.70
N ILE A 287 -24.14 20.35 -3.69
CA ILE A 287 -25.02 19.84 -2.62
C ILE A 287 -25.09 18.31 -2.69
N PRO A 288 -25.20 17.61 -1.54
CA PRO A 288 -25.32 16.16 -1.48
C PRO A 288 -26.76 15.70 -1.81
N ALA A 289 -27.36 16.27 -2.85
CA ALA A 289 -28.70 15.98 -3.33
C ALA A 289 -28.77 16.13 -4.86
N GLY A 290 -29.72 15.43 -5.49
CA GLY A 290 -29.84 15.43 -6.96
C GLY A 290 -28.54 14.98 -7.63
N THR A 291 -28.10 15.70 -8.67
CA THR A 291 -26.87 15.40 -9.43
C THR A 291 -25.58 15.52 -8.62
N GLY A 292 -25.60 16.18 -7.45
CA GLY A 292 -24.45 16.28 -6.56
C GLY A 292 -24.29 15.07 -5.63
N ALA A 293 -25.34 14.26 -5.43
CA ALA A 293 -25.25 13.01 -4.68
C ALA A 293 -24.47 11.96 -5.49
N GLU A 294 -23.66 11.16 -4.79
CA GLU A 294 -22.73 10.21 -5.39
C GLU A 294 -23.42 9.20 -6.33
N GLU A 295 -24.63 8.78 -5.99
CA GLU A 295 -25.46 7.85 -6.76
C GLU A 295 -25.88 8.42 -8.14
N TYR A 296 -26.09 9.73 -8.24
CA TYR A 296 -26.58 10.37 -9.48
C TYR A 296 -25.48 11.05 -10.30
N ARG A 297 -24.24 11.15 -9.80
CA ARG A 297 -23.11 11.75 -10.54
C ARG A 297 -22.73 11.00 -11.82
N LYS A 298 -23.04 9.70 -11.90
CA LYS A 298 -22.68 8.82 -13.03
C LYS A 298 -23.81 8.62 -14.03
N VAL A 299 -24.95 9.27 -13.83
CA VAL A 299 -26.10 9.14 -14.73
C VAL A 299 -25.87 10.04 -15.95
N GLU A 300 -25.64 9.43 -17.10
CA GLU A 300 -25.60 10.15 -18.39
C GLU A 300 -27.02 10.52 -18.80
N VAL A 301 -27.31 11.82 -18.82
CA VAL A 301 -28.59 12.34 -19.30
C VAL A 301 -28.56 12.37 -20.83
N ILE A 302 -29.23 11.41 -21.47
CA ILE A 302 -29.44 11.41 -22.91
C ILE A 302 -30.60 12.36 -23.21
N ALA A 303 -30.32 13.46 -23.93
CA ALA A 303 -31.36 14.34 -24.42
C ALA A 303 -32.20 13.58 -25.47
N VAL A 304 -33.43 13.21 -25.10
CA VAL A 304 -34.41 12.72 -26.07
C VAL A 304 -34.95 13.95 -26.78
N GLU A 305 -34.83 14.01 -28.12
CA GLU A 305 -35.49 15.04 -28.92
C GLU A 305 -36.99 15.06 -28.59
N GLU A 306 -37.54 16.28 -28.51
CA GLU A 306 -38.86 16.64 -27.96
C GLU A 306 -39.93 15.54 -28.10
N VAL A 307 -40.26 14.90 -26.99
CA VAL A 307 -41.55 14.21 -26.87
C VAL A 307 -42.62 15.30 -26.83
N GLU A 308 -43.50 15.31 -27.83
CA GLU A 308 -44.64 16.21 -27.92
C GLU A 308 -45.30 16.37 -26.53
N LYS A 309 -45.45 17.63 -26.10
CA LYS A 309 -46.09 17.98 -24.84
C LYS A 309 -47.41 17.20 -24.73
N PRO A 310 -47.63 16.40 -23.67
CA PRO A 310 -48.95 15.80 -23.47
C PRO A 310 -49.97 16.94 -23.35
N GLU A 311 -51.06 16.82 -24.12
CA GLU A 311 -52.15 17.78 -24.12
C GLU A 311 -52.61 18.05 -22.68
N LYS A 312 -52.84 19.33 -22.38
CA LYS A 312 -53.33 19.78 -21.09
C LYS A 312 -54.65 19.08 -20.79
N PHE A 313 -54.66 18.12 -19.86
CA PHE A 313 -55.89 17.70 -19.20
C PHE A 313 -56.36 18.84 -18.31
N SER A 314 -57.36 19.58 -18.79
CA SER A 314 -58.15 20.48 -17.97
C SER A 314 -58.94 19.64 -16.97
N VAL A 315 -58.50 19.63 -15.71
CA VAL A 315 -59.33 19.12 -14.62
C VAL A 315 -60.34 20.21 -14.29
N GLU A 316 -61.59 20.00 -14.70
CA GLU A 316 -62.71 20.84 -14.28
C GLU A 316 -62.79 20.84 -12.75
N SER A 317 -62.82 22.04 -12.20
CA SER A 317 -63.12 22.30 -10.80
C SER A 317 -64.52 21.80 -10.46
N THR A 318 -64.63 20.74 -9.66
CA THR A 318 -65.82 20.52 -8.83
C THR A 318 -65.38 20.61 -7.38
N VAL A 319 -65.69 21.75 -6.79
CA VAL A 319 -65.64 21.99 -5.35
C VAL A 319 -66.94 21.40 -4.81
N ASP A 320 -66.86 20.32 -4.05
CA ASP A 320 -67.92 19.93 -3.13
C ASP A 320 -67.41 20.12 -1.70
N PHE A 321 -68.24 20.80 -0.91
CA PHE A 321 -68.00 21.40 0.40
C PHE A 321 -67.66 20.40 1.52
#